data_AF-A0A836VYR5-F1
#
_entry.id   AF-A0A836VYR5-F1
#
_cell.length_a   1.000
_cell.length_b   1.000
_cell.length_c   1.000
_cell.angle_alpha   90.00
_cell.angle_beta   90.00
_cell.angle_gamma   90.00
#
_symmetry.space_group_name_H-M   'P 1'
#
loop_
_entity.id
_entity.type
_entity.pdbx_description
1 polymer ?
#
loop_
_entity_poly.entity_id
_entity_poly.type
_entity_poly.pdbx_seq_one_letter_code
_entity_poly.pdbx_strand_id
1 'polypeptide(L)'
;MEQRRFLLFLTLSMVILIGWMNVGPLLFPSWFPKPVKPPAKGMDQPADRTETVRAKEGKPAGTDQATASDRPSKSAGGQPADKVSDKTTAEAQNASTEASEKQQAQQKLTLPDHPVKSITLGSENPDSGYFLRVRLTSVGASIVDVELNDERYTTLDKPKGAAKRPQLKVVSNHLQTADHIAPLQPQLPPLTLQAAVPVVDVQLQAVDPRASVNSISWNVAEIERDPDDPTINRSVTFRLVSPDGRFELRKKFWLTKVPLKAGLERTIRDTTPEGYQVHFDLAVRNLGREPASVRYILLGPIGLPLEDADNTHKFRDIKVGFREDDGSIDYEIVRVKEVVGKDDDEIEELKPAPRAFHFIGVDVQ
;
A
#
# COMPACT_ATOMS: atom_id res chain seq x y z
N MET A 1 42.90 -10.82 20.68
CA MET A 1 43.85 -9.90 19.99
C MET A 1 43.16 -9.04 18.94
N GLU A 2 41.98 -9.43 18.45
CA GLU A 2 41.37 -8.90 17.23
C GLU A 2 40.97 -7.42 17.31
N GLN A 3 40.51 -6.92 18.47
CA GLN A 3 40.02 -5.53 18.60
C GLN A 3 41.06 -4.47 18.16
N ARG A 4 42.36 -4.72 18.37
CA ARG A 4 43.45 -3.85 17.87
C ARG A 4 43.63 -3.95 16.34
N ARG A 5 43.43 -5.13 15.75
CA ARG A 5 43.47 -5.34 14.30
C ARG A 5 42.26 -4.68 13.61
N PHE A 6 41.08 -4.78 14.23
CA PHE A 6 39.85 -4.14 13.74
C PHE A 6 39.97 -2.61 13.74
N LEU A 7 40.43 -2.01 14.83
CA LEU A 7 40.66 -0.56 14.90
C LEU A 7 41.70 -0.10 13.86
N LEU A 8 42.82 -0.82 13.71
CA LEU A 8 43.83 -0.51 12.69
C LEU A 8 43.24 -0.54 11.27
N PHE A 9 42.44 -1.58 10.95
CA PHE A 9 41.77 -1.72 9.66
C PHE A 9 40.76 -0.60 9.40
N LEU A 10 39.95 -0.23 10.39
CA LEU A 10 38.98 0.86 10.29
C LEU A 10 39.66 2.21 10.05
N THR A 11 40.74 2.49 10.80
CA THR A 11 41.52 3.73 10.62
C THR A 11 42.19 3.78 9.24
N LEU A 12 42.82 2.69 8.81
CA LEU A 12 43.51 2.61 7.52
C LEU A 12 42.55 2.75 6.33
N SER A 13 41.38 2.10 6.39
CA SER A 13 40.36 2.22 5.33
C SER A 13 39.75 3.63 5.26
N MET A 14 39.53 4.30 6.39
CA MET A 14 39.15 5.73 6.38
C MET A 14 40.22 6.62 5.75
N VAL A 15 41.51 6.44 6.08
CA VAL A 15 42.60 7.23 5.50
C VAL A 15 42.70 7.01 3.98
N ILE A 16 42.57 5.77 3.51
CA ILE A 16 42.55 5.45 2.07
C ILE A 16 41.35 6.11 1.38
N LEU A 17 40.16 6.06 1.96
CA LEU A 17 38.95 6.64 1.37
C LEU A 17 39.02 8.18 1.31
N ILE A 18 39.49 8.83 2.36
CA ILE A 18 39.70 10.29 2.39
C ILE A 18 40.78 10.69 1.38
N GLY A 19 41.88 9.93 1.29
CA GLY A 19 42.90 10.12 0.26
C GLY A 19 42.34 10.00 -1.16
N TRP A 20 41.54 8.96 -1.42
CA TRP A 20 40.89 8.74 -2.72
C TRP A 20 39.90 9.85 -3.09
N MET A 21 39.11 10.37 -2.14
CA MET A 21 38.18 11.47 -2.41
C MET A 21 38.89 12.80 -2.76
N ASN A 22 40.10 13.04 -2.25
CA ASN A 22 40.86 14.26 -2.54
C ASN A 22 41.78 14.13 -3.76
N VAL A 23 42.43 12.97 -3.95
CA VAL A 23 43.44 12.75 -5.00
C VAL A 23 42.83 12.08 -6.24
N GLY A 24 41.79 11.26 -6.09
CA GLY A 24 41.09 10.58 -7.18
C GLY A 24 40.56 11.54 -8.26
N PRO A 25 39.86 12.63 -7.91
CA PRO A 25 39.39 13.62 -8.90
C PRO A 25 40.51 14.33 -9.66
N LEU A 26 41.73 14.40 -9.09
CA LEU A 26 42.90 15.01 -9.71
C LEU A 26 43.60 14.05 -10.69
N LEU A 27 43.70 12.77 -10.34
CA LEU A 27 44.35 11.75 -11.17
C LEU A 27 43.41 11.13 -12.23
N PHE A 28 42.11 11.03 -11.96
CA PHE A 28 41.12 10.36 -12.81
C PHE A 28 39.88 11.24 -13.10
N PRO A 29 40.05 12.46 -13.65
CA PRO A 29 38.95 13.43 -13.85
C PRO A 29 37.86 13.00 -14.84
N SER A 30 38.01 11.85 -15.50
CA SER A 30 37.01 11.20 -16.35
C SER A 30 36.08 10.22 -15.61
N TRP A 31 36.46 9.73 -14.43
CA TRP A 31 35.65 8.80 -13.62
C TRP A 31 34.75 9.51 -12.60
N PHE A 32 35.02 10.77 -12.27
CA PHE A 32 34.18 11.55 -11.36
C PHE A 32 33.15 12.37 -12.16
N PRO A 33 31.85 12.34 -11.78
CA PRO A 33 30.82 13.09 -12.48
C PRO A 33 31.08 14.59 -12.35
N LYS A 34 31.15 15.29 -13.49
CA LYS A 34 31.36 16.75 -13.51
C LYS A 34 30.19 17.44 -12.81
N PRO A 35 30.43 18.39 -11.88
CA PRO A 35 29.35 19.05 -11.16
C PRO A 35 28.43 19.79 -12.13
N VAL A 36 27.17 19.38 -12.16
CA VAL A 36 26.14 20.00 -13.00
C VAL A 36 25.91 21.42 -12.49
N LYS A 37 26.21 22.42 -13.33
CA LYS A 37 25.93 23.82 -13.00
C LYS A 37 24.41 23.99 -12.85
N PRO A 38 23.90 24.57 -11.74
CA PRO A 38 22.49 24.89 -11.63
C PRO A 38 22.04 25.78 -12.80
N PRO A 39 20.86 25.54 -13.41
CA PRO A 39 20.35 26.39 -14.47
C PRO A 39 20.08 27.81 -13.92
N ALA A 40 20.52 28.82 -14.65
CA ALA A 40 20.27 30.21 -14.29
C ALA A 40 18.76 30.50 -14.39
N LYS A 41 18.15 30.98 -13.29
CA LYS A 41 16.78 31.51 -13.34
C LYS A 41 16.75 32.77 -14.21
N GLY A 42 15.97 32.75 -15.29
CA GLY A 42 15.90 33.88 -16.23
C GLY A 42 14.64 33.89 -17.09
N MET A 43 13.66 34.68 -16.65
CA MET A 43 12.58 35.32 -17.42
C MET A 43 11.47 34.48 -18.06
N ASP A 44 10.29 35.10 -18.05
CA ASP A 44 9.00 34.62 -18.54
C ASP A 44 8.77 35.00 -20.00
N GLN A 45 8.05 34.17 -20.75
CA GLN A 45 7.13 34.65 -21.80
C GLN A 45 6.00 33.64 -22.07
N PRO A 46 4.73 34.07 -22.17
CA PRO A 46 3.60 33.19 -22.47
C PRO A 46 3.18 33.22 -23.96
N ALA A 47 2.11 32.47 -24.25
CA ALA A 47 1.26 32.48 -25.45
C ALA A 47 1.57 31.48 -26.59
N ASP A 48 0.68 30.49 -26.67
CA ASP A 48 -0.08 30.06 -27.86
C ASP A 48 0.66 29.65 -29.16
N ARG A 49 0.50 28.36 -29.51
CA ARG A 49 -0.09 28.05 -30.82
C ARG A 49 -0.86 26.73 -30.81
N THR A 50 -2.08 26.75 -31.33
CA THR A 50 -2.84 25.54 -31.70
C THR A 50 -2.56 25.19 -33.15
N GLU A 51 -2.07 23.99 -33.47
CA GLU A 51 -2.06 23.52 -34.87
C GLU A 51 -2.31 22.01 -35.05
N THR A 52 -3.51 21.77 -35.58
CA THR A 52 -4.06 20.59 -36.25
C THR A 52 -3.09 19.71 -37.04
N VAL A 53 -3.25 18.38 -36.92
CA VAL A 53 -2.87 17.41 -37.97
C VAL A 53 -4.07 16.49 -38.23
N ARG A 54 -4.49 16.37 -39.50
CA ARG A 54 -5.61 15.49 -39.93
C ARG A 54 -5.38 14.92 -41.34
N ALA A 55 -4.86 13.71 -41.43
CA ALA A 55 -4.81 12.85 -42.62
C ALA A 55 -4.47 11.41 -42.17
N LYS A 56 -4.93 10.32 -42.80
CA LYS A 56 -5.89 10.17 -43.93
C LYS A 56 -6.49 8.74 -43.92
N GLU A 57 -7.69 8.62 -44.52
CA GLU A 57 -8.29 7.44 -45.20
C GLU A 57 -8.29 6.02 -44.59
N GLY A 58 -9.50 5.45 -44.48
CA GLY A 58 -9.77 4.04 -44.17
C GLY A 58 -11.27 3.67 -44.23
N LYS A 59 -11.79 3.38 -45.44
CA LYS A 59 -13.13 2.81 -45.74
C LYS A 59 -12.99 1.98 -47.05
N PRO A 60 -13.87 1.02 -47.42
CA PRO A 60 -15.33 0.94 -47.23
C PRO A 60 -15.74 -0.28 -46.34
N ALA A 61 -16.98 -0.82 -46.26
CA ALA A 61 -18.27 -0.62 -46.95
C ALA A 61 -19.48 -0.89 -46.01
N GLY A 62 -20.73 -0.67 -46.47
CA GLY A 62 -21.98 -0.73 -45.67
C GLY A 62 -22.41 0.66 -45.14
N THR A 63 -23.63 1.19 -45.28
CA THR A 63 -24.93 0.76 -45.86
C THR A 63 -25.58 -0.47 -45.20
N ASP A 64 -26.80 -0.42 -44.65
CA ASP A 64 -27.87 0.63 -44.72
C ASP A 64 -28.89 0.49 -43.54
N GLN A 65 -29.94 1.30 -43.27
CA GLN A 65 -30.59 2.39 -44.03
C GLN A 65 -31.22 3.54 -43.17
N ALA A 66 -32.44 3.36 -42.61
CA ALA A 66 -33.34 4.42 -42.07
C ALA A 66 -34.15 3.94 -40.83
N THR A 67 -34.98 4.70 -40.10
CA THR A 67 -35.72 5.99 -40.27
C THR A 67 -35.61 6.88 -39.00
N ALA A 68 -35.64 8.22 -39.02
CA ALA A 68 -36.75 9.17 -39.30
C ALA A 68 -38.02 8.92 -38.44
N SER A 69 -38.71 9.90 -37.84
CA SER A 69 -38.51 11.37 -37.67
C SER A 69 -39.38 11.87 -36.46
N ASP A 70 -39.61 13.13 -36.06
CA ASP A 70 -39.36 14.49 -36.61
C ASP A 70 -39.29 15.59 -35.49
N ARG A 71 -39.77 16.82 -35.77
CA ARG A 71 -39.94 18.03 -34.93
C ARG A 71 -41.44 18.50 -35.06
N PRO A 72 -41.92 19.78 -34.87
CA PRO A 72 -41.30 21.05 -34.45
C PRO A 72 -42.10 21.86 -33.36
N SER A 73 -41.83 23.17 -33.27
CA SER A 73 -42.61 24.29 -32.64
C SER A 73 -42.26 24.68 -31.19
N LYS A 74 -41.94 25.93 -30.76
CA LYS A 74 -41.85 27.32 -31.32
C LYS A 74 -42.99 28.32 -30.97
N SER A 75 -42.88 28.97 -29.81
CA SER A 75 -43.32 30.37 -29.52
C SER A 75 -42.69 30.85 -28.19
N ALA A 76 -42.33 32.10 -27.82
CA ALA A 76 -42.20 33.44 -28.45
C ALA A 76 -43.10 34.58 -27.87
N GLY A 77 -42.47 35.67 -27.39
CA GLY A 77 -43.09 36.97 -27.03
C GLY A 77 -42.99 37.40 -25.55
N GLY A 78 -42.59 38.65 -25.26
CA GLY A 78 -42.71 39.27 -23.92
C GLY A 78 -41.64 40.28 -23.47
N GLN A 79 -41.78 41.58 -23.84
CA GLN A 79 -41.05 42.75 -23.31
C GLN A 79 -41.80 44.04 -23.77
N PRO A 80 -41.59 45.26 -23.23
CA PRO A 80 -41.02 45.72 -21.94
C PRO A 80 -41.99 46.68 -21.16
N ALA A 81 -41.58 47.21 -19.99
CA ALA A 81 -42.08 48.50 -19.41
C ALA A 81 -41.21 48.98 -18.21
N ASP A 82 -41.20 50.31 -17.94
CA ASP A 82 -40.30 50.99 -17.00
C ASP A 82 -40.85 51.28 -15.58
N LYS A 83 -39.91 51.35 -14.61
CA LYS A 83 -39.71 52.42 -13.58
C LYS A 83 -38.46 52.06 -12.75
N VAL A 84 -37.39 52.85 -12.64
CA VAL A 84 -37.19 54.28 -12.28
C VAL A 84 -37.35 54.56 -10.79
N SER A 85 -36.23 54.97 -10.17
CA SER A 85 -36.01 55.31 -8.75
C SER A 85 -36.16 54.13 -7.76
N ASP A 86 -35.30 53.97 -6.75
CA ASP A 86 -34.59 55.03 -6.00
C ASP A 86 -33.07 54.82 -5.87
N LYS A 87 -32.35 55.89 -5.48
CA LYS A 87 -30.90 55.93 -5.28
C LYS A 87 -30.54 56.73 -4.03
N THR A 88 -30.01 56.08 -2.99
CA THR A 88 -28.97 56.53 -2.02
C THR A 88 -28.87 55.50 -0.87
N THR A 89 -27.76 55.48 -0.12
CA THR A 89 -27.57 54.72 1.15
C THR A 89 -27.24 53.21 1.05
N ALA A 90 -26.17 52.83 0.35
CA ALA A 90 -25.64 51.45 0.40
C ALA A 90 -24.09 51.32 0.47
N GLU A 91 -23.33 52.39 0.26
CA GLU A 91 -21.86 52.30 0.07
C GLU A 91 -21.04 52.25 1.38
N ALA A 92 -21.69 52.39 2.55
CA ALA A 92 -21.02 52.47 3.85
C ALA A 92 -20.88 51.13 4.63
N GLN A 93 -21.38 50.01 4.09
CA GLN A 93 -21.38 48.71 4.81
C GLN A 93 -20.67 47.55 4.10
N ASN A 94 -20.40 47.62 2.79
CA ASN A 94 -19.66 46.56 2.09
C ASN A 94 -18.13 46.61 2.34
N ALA A 95 -17.56 47.79 2.63
CA ALA A 95 -16.12 47.93 2.87
C ALA A 95 -15.62 47.20 4.14
N SER A 96 -16.51 46.97 5.12
CA SER A 96 -16.22 46.21 6.35
C SER A 96 -16.17 44.69 6.14
N THR A 97 -16.82 44.15 5.10
CA THR A 97 -16.91 42.70 4.90
C THR A 97 -15.65 42.15 4.22
N GLU A 98 -15.17 42.77 3.14
CA GLU A 98 -13.92 42.35 2.48
C GLU A 98 -12.69 42.44 3.39
N ALA A 99 -12.65 43.42 4.28
CA ALA A 99 -11.58 43.56 5.27
C ALA A 99 -11.57 42.40 6.28
N SER A 100 -12.76 41.90 6.65
CA SER A 100 -12.91 40.80 7.61
C SER A 100 -12.49 39.44 7.02
N GLU A 101 -12.77 39.19 5.73
CA GLU A 101 -12.35 37.96 5.06
C GLU A 101 -10.84 37.90 4.85
N LYS A 102 -10.23 39.03 4.44
CA LYS A 102 -8.76 39.15 4.27
C LYS A 102 -7.97 39.00 5.59
N GLN A 103 -8.61 39.15 6.75
CA GLN A 103 -7.99 38.94 8.07
C GLN A 103 -8.11 37.51 8.64
N GLN A 104 -8.88 36.60 8.03
CA GLN A 104 -8.82 35.17 8.38
C GLN A 104 -7.67 34.44 7.66
N ALA A 105 -7.18 34.99 6.55
CA ALA A 105 -6.25 34.34 5.61
C ALA A 105 -4.77 34.31 6.04
N GLN A 106 -4.48 34.09 7.32
CA GLN A 106 -3.12 33.77 7.79
C GLN A 106 -3.07 33.00 9.12
N GLN A 107 -3.97 32.01 9.31
CA GLN A 107 -3.75 30.99 10.32
C GLN A 107 -2.40 30.31 10.07
N LYS A 108 -1.50 30.38 11.05
CA LYS A 108 -0.17 29.77 10.99
C LYS A 108 -0.32 28.25 10.94
N LEU A 109 -0.12 27.69 9.75
CA LEU A 109 -0.17 26.24 9.53
C LEU A 109 0.80 25.53 10.49
N THR A 110 0.33 24.43 11.10
CA THR A 110 1.11 23.57 11.99
C THR A 110 0.99 22.12 11.55
N LEU A 111 2.01 21.32 11.86
CA LEU A 111 1.90 19.87 11.76
C LEU A 111 1.08 19.35 12.96
N PRO A 112 0.15 18.40 12.76
CA PRO A 112 -0.47 17.67 13.86
C PRO A 112 0.56 16.86 14.64
N ASP A 113 0.79 17.21 15.91
CA ASP A 113 1.61 16.43 16.82
C ASP A 113 0.76 15.34 17.49
N HIS A 114 0.97 14.09 17.08
CA HIS A 114 0.23 12.93 17.53
C HIS A 114 1.20 11.79 17.84
N PRO A 115 1.10 11.12 19.00
CA PRO A 115 2.02 10.05 19.38
C PRO A 115 1.95 8.89 18.37
N VAL A 116 3.10 8.31 18.06
CA VAL A 116 3.18 7.11 17.21
C VAL A 116 2.54 5.94 17.93
N LYS A 117 1.62 5.24 17.26
CA LYS A 117 0.92 4.07 17.79
C LYS A 117 0.92 2.93 16.78
N SER A 118 1.21 1.72 17.26
CA SER A 118 0.92 0.46 16.56
C SER A 118 -0.38 -0.11 17.13
N ILE A 119 -1.26 -0.61 16.27
CA ILE A 119 -2.54 -1.23 16.64
C ILE A 119 -2.64 -2.57 15.95
N THR A 120 -3.00 -3.62 16.69
CA THR A 120 -3.24 -4.95 16.14
C THR A 120 -4.74 -5.23 16.14
N LEU A 121 -5.29 -5.63 15.00
CA LEU A 121 -6.64 -6.20 14.87
C LEU A 121 -6.57 -7.72 14.72
N GLY A 122 -7.61 -8.41 15.17
CA GLY A 122 -7.71 -9.87 15.11
C GLY A 122 -6.78 -10.56 16.11
N SER A 123 -6.35 -11.79 15.81
CA SER A 123 -5.63 -12.63 16.78
C SER A 123 -4.69 -13.65 16.12
N GLU A 124 -3.63 -14.04 16.84
CA GLU A 124 -2.82 -15.21 16.50
C GLU A 124 -3.50 -16.54 16.85
N ASN A 125 -4.55 -16.52 17.69
CA ASN A 125 -5.26 -17.73 18.08
C ASN A 125 -6.25 -18.17 16.96
N PRO A 126 -6.08 -19.35 16.34
CA PRO A 126 -7.01 -19.85 15.32
C PRO A 126 -8.43 -20.04 15.85
N ASP A 127 -8.62 -20.28 17.15
CA ASP A 127 -9.92 -20.54 17.77
C ASP A 127 -10.71 -19.25 18.08
N SER A 128 -10.13 -18.07 17.84
CA SER A 128 -10.74 -16.77 18.13
C SER A 128 -11.91 -16.37 17.20
N GLY A 129 -12.10 -17.09 16.10
CA GLY A 129 -13.03 -16.71 15.02
C GLY A 129 -12.51 -15.63 14.07
N TYR A 130 -11.38 -14.98 14.37
CA TYR A 130 -10.65 -14.17 13.38
C TYR A 130 -9.69 -15.08 12.62
N PHE A 131 -9.56 -14.93 11.29
CA PHE A 131 -8.61 -15.73 10.50
C PHE A 131 -7.31 -14.99 10.18
N LEU A 132 -7.29 -13.68 10.44
CA LEU A 132 -6.17 -12.77 10.23
C LEU A 132 -5.68 -12.14 11.54
N ARG A 133 -4.40 -11.83 11.58
CA ARG A 133 -3.84 -10.73 12.36
C ARG A 133 -3.48 -9.59 11.40
N VAL A 134 -3.89 -8.36 11.72
CA VAL A 134 -3.50 -7.15 10.96
C VAL A 134 -2.79 -6.18 11.89
N ARG A 135 -1.58 -5.74 11.55
CA ARG A 135 -0.89 -4.66 12.27
C ARG A 135 -0.98 -3.37 11.49
N LEU A 136 -1.37 -2.30 12.16
CA LEU A 136 -1.53 -0.96 11.59
C LEU A 136 -0.70 0.05 12.35
N THR A 137 -0.23 1.07 11.65
CA THR A 137 0.53 2.19 12.20
C THR A 137 -0.27 3.49 12.10
N SER A 138 -0.14 4.38 13.09
CA SER A 138 -0.64 5.75 12.99
C SER A 138 0.12 6.58 11.95
N VAL A 139 1.36 6.22 11.60
CA VAL A 139 2.13 6.90 10.54
C VAL A 139 1.46 6.62 9.19
N GLY A 140 0.87 7.64 8.60
CA GLY A 140 0.06 7.51 7.39
C GLY A 140 -1.26 6.74 7.55
N ALA A 141 -1.63 6.32 8.77
CA ALA A 141 -2.79 5.46 9.05
C ALA A 141 -2.89 4.28 8.06
N SER A 142 -1.90 3.38 8.11
CA SER A 142 -1.66 2.36 7.07
C SER A 142 -1.41 0.98 7.65
N ILE A 143 -1.57 -0.07 6.83
CA ILE A 143 -1.29 -1.45 7.21
C ILE A 143 0.22 -1.69 7.16
N VAL A 144 0.79 -2.14 8.28
CA VAL A 144 2.18 -2.60 8.39
C VAL A 144 2.27 -3.99 7.78
N ASP A 145 1.44 -4.94 8.22
CA ASP A 145 1.32 -6.27 7.64
C ASP A 145 -0.02 -6.95 7.94
N VAL A 146 -0.30 -8.01 7.18
CA VAL A 146 -1.40 -8.95 7.39
C VAL A 146 -0.80 -10.36 7.43
N GLU A 147 -1.15 -11.12 8.46
CA GLU A 147 -0.69 -12.48 8.70
C GLU A 147 -1.89 -13.42 8.87
N LEU A 148 -1.76 -14.66 8.39
CA LEU A 148 -2.74 -15.71 8.63
C LEU A 148 -2.55 -16.28 10.05
N ASN A 149 -3.55 -16.96 10.61
CA ASN A 149 -3.42 -17.67 11.90
C ASN A 149 -3.76 -19.17 11.86
N ASP A 150 -4.06 -19.70 10.68
CA ASP A 150 -4.31 -21.12 10.43
C ASP A 150 -2.98 -21.88 10.35
N GLU A 151 -2.79 -22.93 11.16
CA GLU A 151 -1.52 -23.67 11.25
C GLU A 151 -1.08 -24.33 9.93
N ARG A 152 -1.96 -24.42 8.92
CA ARG A 152 -1.60 -24.86 7.57
C ARG A 152 -0.66 -23.90 6.85
N TYR A 153 -0.72 -22.60 7.12
CA TYR A 153 -0.01 -21.56 6.37
C TYR A 153 1.14 -20.99 7.20
N THR A 154 2.23 -21.75 7.31
CA THR A 154 3.46 -21.35 8.01
C THR A 154 4.64 -21.20 7.04
N THR A 155 5.62 -20.36 7.39
CA THR A 155 6.82 -20.13 6.57
C THR A 155 7.69 -21.38 6.46
N LEU A 156 8.43 -21.51 5.35
CA LEU A 156 9.28 -22.66 5.04
C LEU A 156 10.24 -23.03 6.16
N ASP A 157 11.01 -22.06 6.63
CA ASP A 157 12.00 -22.24 7.66
C ASP A 157 11.50 -21.83 9.04
N LYS A 158 11.98 -22.58 10.03
CA LYS A 158 11.78 -22.31 11.45
C LYS A 158 13.03 -21.60 11.98
N PRO A 159 12.96 -20.33 12.40
CA PRO A 159 14.12 -19.60 12.91
C PRO A 159 14.81 -20.33 14.07
N LYS A 160 16.14 -20.29 14.12
CA LYS A 160 16.93 -20.98 15.16
C LYS A 160 16.52 -20.48 16.55
N GLY A 161 16.03 -21.41 17.39
CA GLY A 161 15.53 -21.11 18.73
C GLY A 161 14.03 -20.82 18.83
N ALA A 162 13.29 -20.72 17.72
CA ALA A 162 11.84 -20.56 17.76
C ALA A 162 11.11 -21.82 18.26
N ALA A 163 9.93 -21.67 18.87
CA ALA A 163 9.11 -22.80 19.32
C ALA A 163 8.30 -23.45 18.18
N LYS A 164 7.59 -22.63 17.39
CA LYS A 164 6.89 -23.01 16.14
C LYS A 164 7.55 -22.35 14.93
N ARG A 165 7.10 -22.68 13.71
CA ARG A 165 7.33 -21.84 12.52
C ARG A 165 6.53 -20.53 12.66
N PRO A 166 7.01 -19.39 12.13
CA PRO A 166 6.18 -18.21 11.89
C PRO A 166 4.96 -18.53 11.01
N GLN A 167 3.88 -17.78 11.20
CA GLN A 167 2.74 -17.80 10.29
C GLN A 167 3.07 -17.06 8.99
N LEU A 168 2.40 -17.44 7.90
CA LEU A 168 2.56 -16.79 6.60
C LEU A 168 2.01 -15.36 6.64
N LYS A 169 2.87 -14.40 6.33
CA LYS A 169 2.50 -13.02 6.05
C LYS A 169 2.04 -12.92 4.60
N VAL A 170 0.85 -12.35 4.39
CA VAL A 170 0.22 -12.21 3.07
C VAL A 170 0.29 -10.79 2.51
N VAL A 171 0.69 -9.81 3.34
CA VAL A 171 0.88 -8.40 2.96
C VAL A 171 2.12 -7.86 3.64
N SER A 172 2.94 -7.10 2.90
CA SER A 172 4.17 -6.43 3.33
C SER A 172 5.38 -7.34 3.64
N ASN A 173 5.62 -8.36 2.80
CA ASN A 173 6.85 -9.15 2.82
C ASN A 173 8.09 -8.39 2.31
N HIS A 174 7.92 -7.21 1.70
CA HIS A 174 9.03 -6.32 1.33
C HIS A 174 9.64 -5.57 2.52
N LEU A 175 8.99 -5.59 3.69
CA LEU A 175 9.48 -4.92 4.89
C LEU A 175 10.50 -5.80 5.63
N GLN A 176 11.69 -5.27 5.86
CA GLN A 176 12.71 -5.91 6.67
C GLN A 176 12.41 -5.72 8.17
N THR A 177 12.92 -6.62 9.02
CA THR A 177 12.75 -6.51 10.48
C THR A 177 13.46 -5.30 11.11
N ALA A 178 14.28 -4.58 10.33
CA ALA A 178 14.92 -3.31 10.71
C ALA A 178 14.11 -2.06 10.29
N ASP A 179 12.97 -2.21 9.60
CA ASP A 179 12.19 -1.08 9.07
C ASP A 179 11.39 -0.37 10.18
N HIS A 180 12.09 0.51 10.91
CA HIS A 180 11.53 1.33 11.97
C HIS A 180 10.58 2.41 11.41
N ILE A 181 9.30 2.09 11.22
CA ILE A 181 8.27 3.05 10.82
C ILE A 181 8.17 4.22 11.82
N ALA A 182 8.57 5.43 11.40
CA ALA A 182 8.43 6.64 12.20
C ALA A 182 8.06 7.88 11.34
N PRO A 183 7.48 8.94 11.93
CA PRO A 183 7.12 10.15 11.21
C PRO A 183 8.31 10.87 10.56
N LEU A 184 8.04 11.58 9.46
CA LEU A 184 8.96 12.46 8.74
C LEU A 184 10.28 11.79 8.28
N GLN A 185 10.28 10.47 8.13
CA GLN A 185 11.39 9.71 7.57
C GLN A 185 11.49 9.91 6.04
N PRO A 186 12.67 10.28 5.49
CA PRO A 186 12.83 10.49 4.05
C PRO A 186 12.72 9.22 3.18
N GLN A 187 12.79 8.04 3.78
CA GLN A 187 12.79 6.73 3.10
C GLN A 187 11.86 5.74 3.81
N LEU A 188 10.70 6.20 4.31
CA LEU A 188 9.68 5.29 4.82
C LEU A 188 9.26 4.34 3.68
N PRO A 189 9.36 3.00 3.84
CA PRO A 189 8.94 2.07 2.79
C PRO A 189 7.44 2.21 2.52
N PRO A 190 6.97 1.94 1.29
CA PRO A 190 5.56 2.05 0.96
C PRO A 190 4.74 1.02 1.77
N LEU A 191 3.61 1.47 2.31
CA LEU A 191 2.72 0.65 3.16
C LEU A 191 1.35 0.50 2.52
N THR A 192 0.74 -0.65 2.74
CA THR A 192 -0.58 -1.00 2.18
C THR A 192 -1.66 -0.04 2.70
N LEU A 193 -2.49 0.47 1.79
CA LEU A 193 -3.52 1.49 2.05
C LEU A 193 -2.99 2.85 2.57
N GLN A 194 -1.74 3.20 2.24
CA GLN A 194 -1.30 4.60 2.22
C GLN A 194 -2.20 5.44 1.29
N ALA A 195 -2.44 6.69 1.66
CA ALA A 195 -3.32 7.59 0.91
C ALA A 195 -2.71 9.00 0.83
N ALA A 196 -2.27 9.41 -0.37
CA ALA A 196 -1.90 10.79 -0.65
C ALA A 196 -3.17 11.63 -0.92
N VAL A 197 -3.19 12.87 -0.45
CA VAL A 197 -4.28 13.84 -0.65
C VAL A 197 -3.63 15.18 -0.98
N PRO A 198 -3.30 15.45 -2.26
CA PRO A 198 -2.32 16.49 -2.63
C PRO A 198 -2.61 17.90 -2.10
N VAL A 199 -3.88 18.27 -1.93
CA VAL A 199 -4.28 19.57 -1.34
C VAL A 199 -3.89 19.70 0.14
N VAL A 200 -3.83 18.60 0.88
CA VAL A 200 -3.36 18.54 2.28
C VAL A 200 -1.85 18.32 2.33
N ASP A 201 -1.29 17.50 1.43
CA ASP A 201 0.16 17.27 1.35
C ASP A 201 0.93 18.59 1.13
N VAL A 202 0.47 19.47 0.23
CA VAL A 202 1.07 20.79 0.00
C VAL A 202 1.05 21.68 1.26
N GLN A 203 -0.01 21.60 2.08
CA GLN A 203 -0.09 22.36 3.34
C GLN A 203 0.89 21.83 4.39
N LEU A 204 1.09 20.51 4.44
CA LEU A 204 2.05 19.87 5.34
C LEU A 204 3.49 20.19 4.91
N GLN A 205 3.79 20.12 3.61
CA GLN A 205 5.09 20.46 3.02
C GLN A 205 5.49 21.93 3.22
N ALA A 206 4.52 22.84 3.35
CA ALA A 206 4.75 24.23 3.71
C ALA A 206 5.22 24.44 5.16
N VAL A 207 5.13 23.41 6.02
CA VAL A 207 5.59 23.44 7.43
C VAL A 207 6.86 22.59 7.63
N ASP A 208 6.93 21.40 7.04
CA ASP A 208 8.16 20.60 6.90
C ASP A 208 8.17 19.91 5.53
N PRO A 209 9.19 20.08 4.67
CA PRO A 209 9.23 19.48 3.33
C PRO A 209 9.13 17.95 3.27
N ARG A 210 9.30 17.25 4.40
CA ARG A 210 9.16 15.78 4.53
C ARG A 210 7.75 15.35 4.97
N ALA A 211 6.92 16.29 5.40
CA ALA A 211 5.57 16.01 5.88
C ALA A 211 4.60 15.78 4.72
N SER A 212 3.75 14.79 4.90
CA SER A 212 2.69 14.37 3.98
C SER A 212 1.65 13.59 4.78
N VAL A 213 0.47 13.40 4.21
CA VAL A 213 -0.60 12.58 4.78
C VAL A 213 -0.13 11.14 5.06
N ASN A 214 0.90 10.65 4.36
CA ASN A 214 1.52 9.34 4.56
C ASN A 214 2.69 9.32 5.57
N SER A 215 3.35 10.45 5.84
CA SER A 215 4.56 10.52 6.67
C SER A 215 4.37 11.19 8.04
N ILE A 216 3.16 11.68 8.37
CA ILE A 216 2.82 12.15 9.72
C ILE A 216 2.04 11.08 10.50
N SER A 217 2.05 11.19 11.83
CA SER A 217 1.20 10.36 12.71
C SER A 217 -0.23 10.91 12.72
N TRP A 218 -1.21 10.04 12.47
CA TRP A 218 -2.63 10.35 12.59
C TRP A 218 -3.09 10.12 14.04
N ASN A 219 -4.14 10.83 14.49
CA ASN A 219 -4.74 10.51 15.77
C ASN A 219 -5.52 9.19 15.67
N VAL A 220 -5.34 8.30 16.65
CA VAL A 220 -6.23 7.16 16.84
C VAL A 220 -7.47 7.68 17.56
N ALA A 221 -8.57 7.83 16.81
CA ALA A 221 -9.81 8.43 17.31
C ALA A 221 -10.71 7.41 18.02
N GLU A 222 -10.63 6.14 17.63
CA GLU A 222 -11.53 5.07 18.07
C GLU A 222 -10.85 3.71 17.91
N ILE A 223 -11.08 2.81 18.87
CA ILE A 223 -10.74 1.38 18.76
C ILE A 223 -11.96 0.62 19.28
N GLU A 224 -12.56 -0.24 18.47
CA GLU A 224 -13.56 -1.18 18.94
C GLU A 224 -12.90 -2.49 19.34
N ARG A 225 -13.30 -3.04 20.48
CA ARG A 225 -12.92 -4.37 20.93
C ARG A 225 -13.97 -5.40 20.54
N ASP A 226 -13.56 -6.66 20.51
CA ASP A 226 -14.49 -7.77 20.40
C ASP A 226 -15.37 -7.84 21.67
N PRO A 227 -16.69 -8.08 21.54
CA PRO A 227 -17.59 -8.11 22.69
C PRO A 227 -17.43 -9.37 23.54
N ASP A 228 -16.94 -10.47 22.96
CA ASP A 228 -16.76 -11.74 23.66
C ASP A 228 -15.32 -11.88 24.21
N ASP A 229 -14.34 -11.27 23.53
CA ASP A 229 -12.94 -11.17 23.98
C ASP A 229 -12.42 -9.71 23.97
N PRO A 230 -12.58 -8.96 25.08
CA PRO A 230 -12.10 -7.58 25.20
C PRO A 230 -10.57 -7.39 25.14
N THR A 231 -9.77 -8.44 24.91
CA THR A 231 -8.34 -8.31 24.58
C THR A 231 -8.09 -8.11 23.09
N ILE A 232 -9.01 -8.58 22.23
CA ILE A 232 -8.95 -8.45 20.77
C ILE A 232 -9.55 -7.09 20.35
N ASN A 233 -8.83 -6.36 19.50
CA ASN A 233 -9.42 -5.22 18.78
C ASN A 233 -10.03 -5.72 17.47
N ARG A 234 -11.27 -5.34 17.19
CA ARG A 234 -11.98 -5.69 15.95
C ARG A 234 -11.97 -4.57 14.90
N SER A 235 -11.87 -3.31 15.34
CA SER A 235 -11.74 -2.14 14.46
C SER A 235 -10.84 -1.06 15.05
N VAL A 236 -10.34 -0.19 14.17
CA VAL A 236 -9.67 1.07 14.53
C VAL A 236 -10.06 2.17 13.55
N THR A 237 -10.35 3.37 14.06
CA THR A 237 -10.50 4.57 13.23
C THR A 237 -9.37 5.56 13.51
N PHE A 238 -8.59 5.86 12.47
CA PHE A 238 -7.63 6.96 12.46
C PHE A 238 -8.30 8.24 11.95
N ARG A 239 -7.85 9.39 12.46
CA ARG A 239 -8.33 10.73 12.10
C ARG A 239 -7.16 11.69 11.90
N LEU A 240 -7.24 12.50 10.85
CA LEU A 240 -6.35 13.62 10.56
C LEU A 240 -7.21 14.85 10.18
N VAL A 241 -6.78 16.04 10.58
CA VAL A 241 -7.35 17.31 10.10
C VAL A 241 -6.28 18.01 9.28
N SER A 242 -6.66 18.66 8.18
CA SER A 242 -5.74 19.46 7.38
C SER A 242 -5.18 20.66 8.18
N PRO A 243 -3.95 21.13 7.92
CA PRO A 243 -3.37 22.27 8.63
C PRO A 243 -4.19 23.58 8.53
N ASP A 244 -5.02 23.73 7.49
CA ASP A 244 -5.98 24.84 7.33
C ASP A 244 -7.35 24.63 8.00
N GLY A 245 -7.57 23.49 8.67
CA GLY A 245 -8.83 23.12 9.29
C GLY A 245 -10.00 22.81 8.35
N ARG A 246 -9.84 22.88 7.01
CA ARG A 246 -10.93 22.71 6.03
C ARG A 246 -11.38 21.27 5.83
N PHE A 247 -10.54 20.28 6.12
CA PHE A 247 -10.83 18.86 5.87
C PHE A 247 -10.55 17.99 7.09
N GLU A 248 -11.47 17.07 7.37
CA GLU A 248 -11.23 15.90 8.22
C GLU A 248 -11.10 14.66 7.32
N LEU A 249 -9.97 13.98 7.43
CA LEU A 249 -9.72 12.67 6.84
C LEU A 249 -9.91 11.61 7.92
N ARG A 250 -10.68 10.55 7.63
CA ARG A 250 -10.79 9.37 8.49
C ARG A 250 -10.50 8.11 7.68
N LYS A 251 -9.73 7.20 8.28
CA LYS A 251 -9.55 5.83 7.78
C LYS A 251 -10.06 4.87 8.85
N LYS A 252 -11.07 4.05 8.54
CA LYS A 252 -11.52 2.96 9.42
C LYS A 252 -11.08 1.63 8.84
N PHE A 253 -10.57 0.76 9.70
CA PHE A 253 -10.20 -0.62 9.36
C PHE A 253 -10.93 -1.57 10.31
N TRP A 254 -11.45 -2.69 9.82
CA TRP A 254 -12.03 -3.73 10.67
C TRP A 254 -11.92 -5.13 10.08
N LEU A 255 -12.11 -6.13 10.93
CA LEU A 255 -12.18 -7.55 10.58
C LEU A 255 -13.55 -8.12 10.95
N THR A 256 -14.03 -9.09 10.17
CA THR A 256 -15.22 -9.88 10.50
C THR A 256 -14.83 -11.09 11.33
N LYS A 257 -15.43 -11.24 12.52
CA LYS A 257 -15.35 -12.48 13.31
C LYS A 257 -16.27 -13.52 12.69
N VAL A 258 -15.73 -14.68 12.35
CA VAL A 258 -16.50 -15.84 11.86
C VAL A 258 -16.79 -16.77 13.05
N PRO A 259 -18.07 -17.11 13.33
CA PRO A 259 -18.40 -18.09 14.36
C PRO A 259 -17.84 -19.48 14.01
N LEU A 260 -16.91 -19.97 14.84
CA LEU A 260 -16.39 -21.32 14.73
C LEU A 260 -17.31 -22.34 15.41
N LYS A 261 -17.26 -23.59 14.96
CA LYS A 261 -17.99 -24.71 15.53
C LYS A 261 -17.07 -25.92 15.63
N ALA A 262 -17.08 -26.55 16.81
CA ALA A 262 -16.29 -27.73 17.16
C ALA A 262 -16.28 -28.79 16.05
N GLY A 263 -15.11 -29.11 15.53
CA GLY A 263 -14.88 -30.14 14.49
C GLY A 263 -15.23 -29.70 13.06
N LEU A 264 -15.55 -28.42 12.82
CA LEU A 264 -15.85 -27.85 11.50
C LEU A 264 -14.98 -26.62 11.19
N GLU A 265 -14.01 -26.27 12.03
CA GLU A 265 -13.20 -25.06 11.97
C GLU A 265 -12.48 -24.93 10.63
N ARG A 266 -11.90 -26.03 10.14
CA ARG A 266 -11.27 -26.10 8.82
C ARG A 266 -12.27 -25.86 7.69
N THR A 267 -13.43 -26.54 7.71
CA THR A 267 -14.47 -26.38 6.68
C THR A 267 -14.96 -24.94 6.65
N ILE A 268 -15.22 -24.34 7.82
CA ILE A 268 -15.66 -22.96 7.95
C ILE A 268 -14.60 -22.00 7.39
N ARG A 269 -13.32 -22.22 7.67
CA ARG A 269 -12.21 -21.45 7.05
C ARG A 269 -12.16 -21.63 5.53
N ASP A 270 -12.25 -22.87 5.06
CA ASP A 270 -12.18 -23.21 3.62
C ASP A 270 -13.40 -22.71 2.82
N THR A 271 -14.53 -22.34 3.46
CA THR A 271 -15.75 -21.85 2.79
C THR A 271 -16.22 -20.44 3.16
N THR A 272 -15.57 -19.73 4.10
CA THR A 272 -16.03 -18.41 4.59
C THR A 272 -15.00 -17.31 4.29
N PRO A 273 -14.97 -16.75 3.07
CA PRO A 273 -13.95 -15.77 2.65
C PRO A 273 -14.00 -14.47 3.45
N GLU A 274 -15.10 -14.15 4.12
CA GLU A 274 -15.30 -12.93 4.92
C GLU A 274 -14.29 -12.82 6.09
N GLY A 275 -13.87 -13.96 6.67
CA GLY A 275 -12.86 -13.97 7.74
C GLY A 275 -11.45 -13.60 7.26
N TYR A 276 -11.20 -13.66 5.95
CA TYR A 276 -9.95 -13.26 5.30
C TYR A 276 -10.02 -11.84 4.69
N GLN A 277 -11.09 -11.08 4.92
CA GLN A 277 -11.23 -9.71 4.42
C GLN A 277 -10.78 -8.69 5.47
N VAL A 278 -9.82 -7.83 5.08
CA VAL A 278 -9.54 -6.59 5.81
C VAL A 278 -10.43 -5.49 5.21
N HIS A 279 -11.47 -5.12 5.94
CA HIS A 279 -12.40 -4.07 5.50
C HIS A 279 -11.79 -2.68 5.74
N PHE A 280 -12.09 -1.74 4.85
CA PHE A 280 -11.48 -0.41 4.84
C PHE A 280 -12.44 0.67 4.32
N ASP A 281 -12.63 1.73 5.11
CA ASP A 281 -13.28 2.98 4.69
C ASP A 281 -12.26 4.12 4.64
N LEU A 282 -12.28 4.91 3.56
CA LEU A 282 -11.66 6.24 3.49
C LEU A 282 -12.76 7.31 3.38
N ALA A 283 -12.92 8.11 4.43
CA ALA A 283 -13.86 9.22 4.46
C ALA A 283 -13.13 10.57 4.41
N VAL A 284 -13.60 11.47 3.54
CA VAL A 284 -13.16 12.87 3.44
C VAL A 284 -14.35 13.75 3.78
N ARG A 285 -14.26 14.48 4.88
CA ARG A 285 -15.31 15.41 5.34
C ARG A 285 -14.83 16.85 5.15
N ASN A 286 -15.57 17.60 4.35
CA ASN A 286 -15.45 19.05 4.30
C ASN A 286 -15.97 19.66 5.61
N LEU A 287 -15.14 20.49 6.26
CA LEU A 287 -15.46 21.27 7.45
C LEU A 287 -15.69 22.75 7.12
N GLY A 288 -15.33 23.18 5.91
CA GLY A 288 -15.62 24.52 5.38
C GLY A 288 -17.10 24.70 4.99
N ARG A 289 -17.49 25.96 4.76
CA ARG A 289 -18.84 26.34 4.32
C ARG A 289 -19.05 26.20 2.80
N GLU A 290 -17.97 26.30 2.04
CA GLU A 290 -17.96 26.24 0.58
C GLU A 290 -17.85 24.78 0.09
N PRO A 291 -18.52 24.39 -1.02
CA PRO A 291 -18.21 23.13 -1.72
C PRO A 291 -16.74 23.05 -2.11
N ALA A 292 -16.14 21.87 -1.97
CA ALA A 292 -14.72 21.63 -2.27
C ALA A 292 -14.54 20.33 -3.06
N SER A 293 -13.61 20.34 -4.02
CA SER A 293 -13.20 19.14 -4.75
C SER A 293 -11.88 18.62 -4.16
N VAL A 294 -11.83 17.33 -3.81
CA VAL A 294 -10.65 16.67 -3.26
C VAL A 294 -10.29 15.47 -4.13
N ARG A 295 -9.02 15.38 -4.52
CA ARG A 295 -8.43 14.18 -5.12
C ARG A 295 -7.62 13.45 -4.05
N TYR A 296 -7.71 12.12 -4.04
CA TYR A 296 -6.79 11.26 -3.31
C TYR A 296 -6.14 10.25 -4.26
N ILE A 297 -5.04 9.64 -3.81
CA ILE A 297 -4.41 8.48 -4.44
C ILE A 297 -4.27 7.43 -3.35
N LEU A 298 -4.96 6.30 -3.50
CA LEU A 298 -4.90 5.17 -2.56
C LEU A 298 -3.92 4.12 -3.09
N LEU A 299 -3.02 3.65 -2.23
CA LEU A 299 -2.04 2.62 -2.55
C LEU A 299 -2.63 1.24 -2.21
N GLY A 300 -2.57 0.31 -3.17
CA GLY A 300 -3.08 -1.06 -2.99
C GLY A 300 -2.21 -1.91 -2.05
N PRO A 301 -2.48 -3.22 -1.96
CA PRO A 301 -1.61 -4.18 -1.29
C PRO A 301 -0.20 -4.20 -1.91
N ILE A 302 0.83 -4.16 -1.06
CA ILE A 302 2.24 -4.27 -1.45
C ILE A 302 2.89 -5.40 -0.64
N GLY A 303 3.93 -6.03 -1.19
CA GLY A 303 4.62 -7.13 -0.55
C GLY A 303 3.75 -8.36 -0.38
N LEU A 304 2.87 -8.63 -1.36
CA LEU A 304 2.23 -9.95 -1.48
C LEU A 304 3.33 -11.01 -1.59
N PRO A 305 3.15 -12.21 -0.99
CA PRO A 305 4.10 -13.30 -1.11
C PRO A 305 4.30 -13.68 -2.59
N LEU A 306 5.55 -13.89 -3.00
CA LEU A 306 5.89 -14.51 -4.27
C LEU A 306 6.23 -16.00 -4.02
N GLU A 307 6.36 -16.80 -5.08
CA GLU A 307 6.84 -18.19 -4.99
C GLU A 307 8.37 -18.24 -4.78
N ASP A 308 8.82 -17.70 -3.64
CA ASP A 308 10.22 -17.64 -3.22
C ASP A 308 10.47 -18.44 -1.92
N ALA A 309 11.73 -18.59 -1.51
CA ALA A 309 12.10 -19.44 -0.38
C ALA A 309 11.58 -18.95 0.99
N ASP A 310 11.33 -17.63 1.14
CA ASP A 310 10.87 -17.05 2.40
C ASP A 310 9.34 -17.20 2.58
N ASN A 311 8.61 -17.17 1.46
CA ASN A 311 7.14 -17.23 1.41
C ASN A 311 6.56 -18.62 1.08
N THR A 312 7.38 -19.53 0.56
CA THR A 312 7.02 -20.94 0.31
C THR A 312 6.70 -21.69 1.61
N HIS A 313 5.91 -22.78 1.57
CA HIS A 313 5.52 -23.56 2.77
C HIS A 313 6.19 -24.95 2.86
N LYS A 314 6.49 -25.57 1.71
CA LYS A 314 7.20 -26.84 1.53
C LYS A 314 8.27 -26.71 0.44
N PHE A 315 9.37 -27.44 0.54
CA PHE A 315 10.24 -27.60 -0.64
C PHE A 315 9.48 -28.44 -1.68
N ARG A 316 9.74 -28.20 -2.97
CA ARG A 316 9.05 -28.94 -4.06
C ARG A 316 9.12 -30.45 -3.82
N ASP A 317 8.03 -31.15 -4.09
CA ASP A 317 7.99 -32.60 -4.03
C ASP A 317 8.01 -33.18 -5.45
N ILE A 318 8.58 -34.36 -5.61
CA ILE A 318 8.47 -35.16 -6.83
C ILE A 318 7.38 -36.19 -6.59
N LYS A 319 6.30 -36.12 -7.36
CA LYS A 319 5.23 -37.12 -7.38
C LYS A 319 5.46 -38.08 -8.54
N VAL A 320 5.61 -39.35 -8.22
CA VAL A 320 5.71 -40.44 -9.20
C VAL A 320 4.42 -41.24 -9.15
N GLY A 321 3.65 -41.20 -10.24
CA GLY A 321 2.40 -41.93 -10.38
C GLY A 321 2.64 -43.31 -10.98
N PHE A 322 2.14 -44.34 -10.32
CA PHE A 322 2.17 -45.73 -10.76
C PHE A 322 0.75 -46.20 -11.05
N ARG A 323 0.58 -47.00 -12.10
CA ARG A 323 -0.71 -47.59 -12.47
C ARG A 323 -0.77 -49.05 -12.05
N GLU A 324 -1.80 -49.39 -11.29
CA GLU A 324 -2.11 -50.75 -10.87
C GLU A 324 -2.88 -51.54 -11.96
N ASP A 325 -2.98 -52.86 -11.80
CA ASP A 325 -3.72 -53.74 -12.72
C ASP A 325 -5.22 -53.43 -12.83
N ASP A 326 -5.83 -52.81 -11.82
CA ASP A 326 -7.23 -52.37 -11.84
C ASP A 326 -7.44 -51.02 -12.55
N GLY A 327 -6.36 -50.38 -13.01
CA GLY A 327 -6.37 -49.08 -13.68
C GLY A 327 -6.40 -47.88 -12.73
N SER A 328 -6.36 -48.09 -11.41
CA SER A 328 -6.14 -47.03 -10.43
C SER A 328 -4.71 -46.48 -10.51
N ILE A 329 -4.46 -45.36 -9.81
CA ILE A 329 -3.18 -44.68 -9.77
C ILE A 329 -2.75 -44.54 -8.31
N ASP A 330 -1.74 -45.31 -7.92
CA ASP A 330 -0.98 -45.07 -6.68
C ASP A 330 0.07 -43.98 -6.93
N TYR A 331 0.53 -43.30 -5.88
CA TYR A 331 1.56 -42.28 -6.01
C TYR A 331 2.56 -42.28 -4.87
N GLU A 332 3.84 -42.26 -5.22
CA GLU A 332 4.95 -42.05 -4.29
C GLU A 332 5.33 -40.57 -4.30
N ILE A 333 5.61 -40.02 -3.11
CA ILE A 333 6.02 -38.62 -2.93
C ILE A 333 7.44 -38.59 -2.37
N VAL A 334 8.39 -38.20 -3.22
CA VAL A 334 9.80 -38.00 -2.85
C VAL A 334 10.04 -36.52 -2.61
N ARG A 335 10.50 -36.14 -1.41
CA ARG A 335 10.77 -34.73 -1.09
C ARG A 335 12.13 -34.31 -1.63
N VAL A 336 12.23 -33.16 -2.28
CA VAL A 336 13.51 -32.71 -2.86
C VAL A 336 14.62 -32.53 -1.81
N LYS A 337 14.32 -32.29 -0.53
CA LYS A 337 15.34 -32.31 0.54
C LYS A 337 15.97 -33.69 0.77
N GLU A 338 15.20 -34.76 0.60
CA GLU A 338 15.64 -36.14 0.81
C GLU A 338 16.46 -36.66 -0.40
N VAL A 339 16.35 -36.00 -1.56
CA VAL A 339 17.21 -36.19 -2.74
C VAL A 339 18.47 -35.33 -2.67
N VAL A 340 18.33 -34.01 -2.51
CA VAL A 340 19.46 -33.04 -2.54
C VAL A 340 20.37 -33.15 -1.30
N GLY A 341 19.93 -33.86 -0.25
CA GLY A 341 20.73 -34.18 0.92
C GLY A 341 21.59 -35.45 0.80
N LYS A 342 21.52 -36.19 -0.31
CA LYS A 342 22.37 -37.36 -0.58
C LYS A 342 23.56 -36.95 -1.45
N ASP A 343 24.75 -36.85 -0.85
CA ASP A 343 26.01 -36.92 -1.59
C ASP A 343 26.30 -38.40 -1.90
N ASP A 344 25.90 -38.88 -3.08
CA ASP A 344 26.47 -40.00 -3.86
C ASP A 344 25.59 -40.27 -5.10
N ASP A 345 26.09 -41.02 -6.10
CA ASP A 345 25.35 -41.43 -7.32
C ASP A 345 24.25 -42.50 -7.05
N GLU A 346 23.56 -42.44 -5.89
CA GLU A 346 22.44 -43.34 -5.58
C GLU A 346 21.22 -43.05 -6.47
N ILE A 347 21.01 -43.92 -7.47
CA ILE A 347 19.73 -44.01 -8.18
C ILE A 347 18.68 -44.54 -7.20
N GLU A 348 17.67 -43.72 -6.90
CA GLU A 348 16.55 -44.13 -6.05
C GLU A 348 15.68 -45.16 -6.80
N GLU A 349 15.89 -46.43 -6.51
CA GLU A 349 15.27 -47.56 -7.21
C GLU A 349 13.80 -47.73 -6.81
N LEU A 350 12.91 -46.95 -7.44
CA LEU A 350 11.46 -47.04 -7.31
C LEU A 350 10.98 -48.40 -7.86
N LYS A 351 10.66 -49.35 -6.97
CA LYS A 351 10.56 -50.78 -7.31
C LYS A 351 9.26 -51.09 -8.08
N PRO A 352 9.33 -51.46 -9.37
CA PRO A 352 8.15 -51.73 -10.19
C PRO A 352 7.63 -53.16 -9.97
N ALA A 353 7.26 -53.49 -8.73
CA ALA A 353 6.42 -54.66 -8.47
C ALA A 353 4.99 -54.35 -8.91
N PRO A 354 4.31 -55.26 -9.62
CA PRO A 354 4.17 -55.31 -11.10
C PRO A 354 3.57 -54.06 -11.80
N ARG A 355 3.64 -52.88 -11.17
CA ARG A 355 3.04 -51.61 -11.59
C ARG A 355 3.69 -51.00 -12.82
N ALA A 356 2.88 -50.37 -13.66
CA ALA A 356 3.38 -49.56 -14.78
C ALA A 356 3.67 -48.13 -14.32
N PHE A 357 4.86 -47.60 -14.62
CA PHE A 357 5.12 -46.16 -14.50
C PHE A 357 4.10 -45.37 -15.34
N HIS A 358 3.44 -44.38 -14.74
CA HIS A 358 2.42 -43.59 -15.42
C HIS A 358 2.83 -42.12 -15.63
N PHE A 359 3.39 -41.47 -14.60
CA PHE A 359 3.91 -40.11 -14.72
C PHE A 359 4.99 -39.79 -13.68
N ILE A 360 5.80 -38.78 -13.96
CA ILE A 360 6.57 -38.04 -12.96
C ILE A 360 6.20 -36.56 -13.08
N GLY A 361 5.95 -35.91 -11.95
CA GLY A 361 5.57 -34.50 -11.89
C GLY A 361 6.22 -33.81 -10.69
N VAL A 362 6.56 -32.54 -10.86
CA VAL A 362 7.03 -31.70 -9.75
C VAL A 362 5.81 -31.00 -9.15
N ASP A 363 5.53 -31.30 -7.88
CA ASP A 363 4.53 -30.59 -7.10
C ASP A 363 5.13 -29.27 -6.59
N VAL A 364 4.53 -28.17 -7.03
CA VAL A 364 4.99 -26.80 -6.81
C VAL A 364 4.11 -25.99 -5.84
N GLN A 365 3.08 -26.60 -5.23
CA GLN A 365 2.09 -25.91 -4.38
C GLN A 365 2.26 -26.21 -2.89
#